data_AF-A0A966B1L1-F1
#
_entry.id   AF-A0A966B1L1-F1
#
_cell.length_a   1.000
_cell.length_b   1.000
_cell.length_c   1.000
_cell.angle_alpha   90.00
_cell.angle_beta   90.00
_cell.angle_gamma   90.00
#
_symmetry.space_group_name_H-M   'P 1'
#
loop_
_entity.id
_entity.type
_entity.pdbx_description
1 polymer ?
#
loop_
_entity_poly.entity_id
_entity_poly.type
_entity_poly.pdbx_seq_one_letter_code
_entity_poly.pdbx_strand_id
1 'polypeptide(L)'
;MPLRWYGPADPNNATYRHFNRVVNFCLHAGAFAAVNSGLWFVQEMRHPWSHLDLWSEAWLGVLIVHLLVVIRLRPGKDADTDES
;
A
#
# COMPACT_ATOMS: atom_id res chain seq x y z
N MET A 1 -21.56 -19.75 -9.97
CA MET A 1 -20.89 -20.49 -8.88
C MET A 1 -21.28 -19.82 -7.56
N PRO A 2 -21.57 -20.56 -6.48
CA PRO A 2 -21.85 -19.94 -5.18
C PRO A 2 -20.62 -19.18 -4.67
N LEU A 3 -20.84 -18.01 -4.08
CA LEU A 3 -19.80 -17.27 -3.36
C LEU A 3 -19.31 -18.14 -2.21
N ARG A 4 -18.11 -18.72 -2.32
CA ARG A 4 -17.41 -19.31 -1.18
C ARG A 4 -17.01 -18.15 -0.27
N TRP A 5 -17.79 -17.95 0.79
CA TRP A 5 -17.33 -17.17 1.92
C TRP A 5 -16.15 -17.96 2.50
N TYR A 6 -14.93 -17.52 2.19
CA TYR A 6 -13.76 -18.05 2.88
C TYR A 6 -14.02 -17.86 4.37
N GLY A 7 -13.85 -18.92 5.16
CA GLY A 7 -13.94 -18.84 6.62
C GLY A 7 -13.00 -17.76 7.17
N PRO A 8 -13.04 -17.47 8.49
CA PRO A 8 -12.18 -16.46 9.09
C PRO A 8 -10.73 -16.65 8.64
N ALA A 9 -10.15 -15.60 8.06
CA ALA A 9 -8.81 -15.67 7.51
C ALA A 9 -7.80 -15.95 8.63
N ASP A 10 -6.91 -16.91 8.42
CA ASP A 10 -5.86 -17.22 9.40
C ASP A 10 -4.75 -16.13 9.35
N PRO A 11 -4.55 -15.35 10.42
CA PRO A 11 -3.49 -14.36 10.48
C PRO A 11 -2.08 -14.97 10.43
N ASN A 12 -1.94 -16.26 10.72
CA ASN A 12 -0.66 -16.98 10.69
C ASN A 12 -0.31 -17.53 9.29
N ASN A 13 -1.24 -17.48 8.34
CA ASN A 13 -0.94 -17.87 6.95
C ASN A 13 -0.06 -16.81 6.26
N ALA A 14 1.08 -17.23 5.71
CA ALA A 14 2.06 -16.33 5.11
C ALA A 14 1.54 -15.62 3.85
N THR A 15 0.73 -16.32 3.05
CA THR A 15 0.09 -15.80 1.84
C THR A 15 -0.96 -14.75 2.20
N TYR A 16 -1.79 -15.02 3.20
CA TYR A 16 -2.77 -14.04 3.71
C TYR A 16 -2.09 -12.77 4.22
N ARG A 17 -1.02 -12.89 5.02
CA ARG A 17 -0.26 -11.72 5.50
C ARG A 17 0.34 -10.90 4.37
N HIS A 18 0.85 -11.55 3.33
CA HIS A 18 1.40 -10.84 2.17
C HIS A 18 0.31 -10.11 1.39
N PHE A 19 -0.82 -10.77 1.13
CA PHE A 19 -1.97 -10.14 0.50
C PHE A 19 -2.44 -8.90 1.30
N ASN A 20 -2.56 -9.02 2.62
CA ASN A 20 -2.91 -7.90 3.49
C ASN A 20 -1.91 -6.72 3.35
N ARG A 21 -0.60 -7.00 3.31
CA ARG A 21 0.43 -5.98 3.04
C ARG A 21 0.23 -5.28 1.71
N VAL A 22 -0.08 -6.02 0.65
CA VAL A 22 -0.34 -5.47 -0.70
C VAL A 22 -1.57 -4.58 -0.69
N VAL A 23 -2.69 -5.04 -0.13
CA VAL A 23 -3.93 -4.24 -0.04
C VAL A 23 -3.68 -2.96 0.77
N ASN A 24 -3.00 -3.06 1.91
CA ASN A 24 -2.66 -1.91 2.73
C ASN A 24 -1.80 -0.90 1.94
N PHE A 25 -0.80 -1.38 1.19
CA PHE A 25 0.00 -0.52 0.31
C PHE A 25 -0.86 0.17 -0.77
N CYS A 26 -1.74 -0.56 -1.45
CA CYS A 26 -2.64 0.01 -2.46
C CYS A 26 -3.52 1.14 -1.88
N LEU A 27 -4.06 0.96 -0.66
CA LEU A 27 -4.85 2.00 -0.01
C LEU A 27 -4.03 3.26 0.28
N HIS A 28 -2.81 3.11 0.79
CA HIS A 28 -1.92 4.24 1.04
C HIS A 28 -1.50 4.93 -0.26
N ALA A 29 -1.23 4.17 -1.33
CA ALA A 29 -0.90 4.71 -2.64
C ALA A 29 -2.09 5.48 -3.26
N GLY A 30 -3.30 4.95 -3.12
CA GLY A 30 -4.52 5.64 -3.55
C GLY A 30 -4.74 6.94 -2.78
N ALA A 31 -4.59 6.92 -1.46
CA ALA A 31 -4.70 8.11 -0.62
C ALA A 31 -3.63 9.16 -0.97
N PHE A 32 -2.38 8.72 -1.16
CA PHE A 32 -1.28 9.58 -1.60
C PHE A 32 -1.64 10.26 -2.94
N ALA A 33 -2.09 9.50 -3.94
CA ALA A 33 -2.44 10.04 -5.24
C ALA A 33 -3.61 11.04 -5.16
N ALA A 34 -4.69 10.69 -4.46
CA ALA A 34 -5.87 11.54 -4.32
C ALA A 34 -5.56 12.86 -3.59
N VAL A 35 -4.80 12.81 -2.50
CA VAL A 35 -4.47 14.01 -1.72
C VAL A 35 -3.43 14.87 -2.43
N ASN A 36 -2.35 14.28 -2.93
CA ASN A 36 -1.30 15.07 -3.59
C ASN A 36 -1.82 15.71 -4.88
N SER A 37 -2.62 15.01 -5.68
CA SER A 37 -3.24 15.62 -6.88
C SER A 37 -4.14 16.80 -6.53
N GLY A 38 -4.99 16.68 -5.50
CA GLY A 38 -5.83 17.79 -5.04
C GLY A 38 -5.03 18.97 -4.51
N LEU A 39 -3.98 18.71 -3.73
CA LEU A 39 -3.11 19.77 -3.21
C LEU A 39 -2.36 20.49 -4.33
N TRP A 40 -1.77 19.75 -5.28
CA TRP A 40 -1.06 20.34 -6.41
C TRP A 40 -2.00 21.10 -7.34
N PHE A 41 -3.24 20.64 -7.51
CA PHE A 41 -4.27 21.40 -8.22
C PHE A 41 -4.53 22.77 -7.57
N VAL A 42 -4.75 22.81 -6.25
CA VAL A 42 -4.95 24.08 -5.53
C VAL A 42 -3.69 24.94 -5.52
N GLN A 43 -2.52 24.31 -5.46
CA GLN A 43 -1.23 24.98 -5.54
C GLN A 43 -1.08 25.74 -6.86
N GLU A 44 -1.48 25.17 -7.98
CA GLU A 44 -1.40 25.83 -9.29
C GLU A 44 -2.38 27.00 -9.44
N MET A 45 -3.47 27.02 -8.66
CA MET A 45 -4.46 28.10 -8.73
C MET A 45 -4.02 29.37 -8.00
N ARG A 46 -3.35 29.25 -6.85
CA ARG A 46 -3.08 30.39 -5.96
C ARG A 46 -1.72 30.36 -5.24
N HIS A 47 -0.93 29.31 -5.44
CA HIS A 47 0.33 29.05 -4.74
C HIS A 47 0.31 29.31 -3.21
N PRO A 48 -0.69 28.79 -2.46
CA PRO A 48 -0.83 29.09 -1.03
C PRO A 48 0.25 28.46 -0.14
N TRP A 49 0.99 27.45 -0.62
CA TRP A 49 2.00 26.74 0.17
C TRP A 49 3.42 26.91 -0.39
N SER A 50 4.40 27.19 0.46
CA SER A 50 5.80 27.38 0.05
C SER A 50 6.65 26.11 0.04
N HIS A 51 6.23 25.05 0.75
CA HIS A 51 7.00 23.82 0.94
C HIS A 51 6.19 22.56 0.60
N LEU A 52 5.27 22.68 -0.35
CA LEU A 52 4.41 21.57 -0.75
C LEU A 52 5.20 20.45 -1.42
N ASP A 53 6.26 20.82 -2.15
CA ASP A 53 7.26 19.92 -2.72
C ASP A 53 7.87 18.99 -1.67
N LEU A 54 8.44 19.56 -0.59
CA LEU A 54 9.05 18.78 0.48
C LEU A 54 8.03 17.86 1.18
N TRP A 55 6.79 18.32 1.33
CA TRP A 55 5.72 17.51 1.92
C TRP A 55 5.34 16.32 1.03
N SER A 56 5.14 16.55 -0.27
CA SER A 56 4.85 15.51 -1.25
C SER A 56 6.01 14.51 -1.36
N GLU A 57 7.25 14.99 -1.40
CA GLU A 57 8.45 14.16 -1.50
C GLU A 57 8.68 13.31 -0.25
N ALA A 58 8.53 13.89 0.94
CA ALA A 58 8.67 13.13 2.20
C ALA A 58 7.63 12.01 2.28
N TRP A 59 6.37 12.30 1.91
CA TRP A 59 5.32 11.29 1.90
C TRP A 59 5.57 10.21 0.82
N LEU A 60 6.04 10.61 -0.36
CA LEU A 60 6.47 9.66 -1.39
C LEU A 60 7.58 8.75 -0.88
N GLY A 61 8.55 9.29 -0.14
CA GLY A 61 9.62 8.53 0.51
C GLY A 61 9.08 7.45 1.46
N VAL A 62 8.10 7.79 2.31
CA VAL A 62 7.40 6.81 3.17
C VAL A 62 6.72 5.73 2.33
N LEU A 63 6.09 6.11 1.22
CA LEU A 63 5.42 5.16 0.33
C LEU A 63 6.41 4.17 -0.33
N ILE A 64 7.58 4.66 -0.74
CA ILE A 64 8.66 3.82 -1.27
C ILE A 64 9.14 2.84 -0.20
N VAL A 65 9.37 3.30 1.04
CA VAL A 65 9.75 2.41 2.15
C VAL A 65 8.69 1.34 2.38
N HIS A 66 7.40 1.70 2.36
CA HIS A 66 6.31 0.75 2.49
C HIS A 66 6.32 -0.29 1.36
N LEU A 67 6.51 0.13 0.10
CA LEU A 67 6.64 -0.79 -1.04
C LEU A 67 7.80 -1.77 -0.85
N LEU A 68 8.96 -1.28 -0.42
CA LEU A 68 10.13 -2.12 -0.14
C LEU A 68 9.82 -3.17 0.93
N VAL A 69 9.09 -2.82 1.99
CA VAL A 69 8.64 -3.77 3.02
C VAL A 69 7.72 -4.85 2.42
N VAL A 70 6.77 -4.48 1.56
CA VAL A 70 5.87 -5.44 0.89
C VAL A 70 6.66 -6.45 0.05
N ILE A 71 7.61 -5.95 -0.76
CA ILE A 71 8.47 -6.78 -1.62
C ILE A 71 9.36 -7.68 -0.77
N ARG A 72 10.00 -7.12 0.27
CA ARG A 72 10.99 -7.83 1.09
C ARG A 72 10.39 -8.95 1.93
N LEU A 73 9.13 -8.82 2.32
CA LEU A 73 8.36 -9.79 3.10
C LEU A 73 7.46 -10.67 2.23
N ARG A 74 7.71 -10.76 0.93
CA ARG A 74 7.00 -11.69 0.05
C ARG A 74 7.38 -13.15 0.41
N PRO A 75 6.41 -14.04 0.65
CA PRO A 75 6.70 -15.45 0.91
C PRO A 75 7.36 -16.12 -0.31
N GLY A 76 8.24 -17.08 -0.02
CA GLY A 76 8.86 -17.96 -1.02
C GLY A 76 7.88 -18.99 -1.58
N LYS A 77 8.24 -19.65 -2.70
CA LYS A 77 7.39 -20.67 -3.35
C LYS A 77 7.14 -21.90 -2.46
N ASP A 78 8.03 -22.17 -1.52
CA ASP A 78 8.01 -23.40 -0.71
C ASP A 78 7.01 -23.32 0.46
N ALA A 79 6.47 -22.12 0.75
CA ALA A 79 5.49 -21.92 1.82
C ALA A 79 4.12 -22.59 1.53
N ASP A 80 3.83 -22.92 0.27
CA ASP A 80 2.62 -23.65 -0.12
C ASP A 80 2.75 -25.18 0.06
N THR A 81 3.97 -25.70 0.28
CA THR A 81 4.24 -27.15 0.22
C THR A 81 4.21 -27.86 1.58
N ASP A 82 4.35 -27.12 2.68
CA ASP A 82 4.30 -27.68 4.05
C ASP A 82 2.86 -27.84 4.60
N GLU A 83 1.83 -27.37 3.87
CA GLU A 83 0.42 -27.43 4.29
C GLU A 83 -0.42 -28.48 3.52
N SER A 84 0.18 -29.29 2.63
CA SER A 84 -0.53 -30.32 1.84
C SER A 84 -0.46 -31.73 2.43
#